data_AF-A0A0F4LHI5-F1
#
_entry.id   AF-A0A0F4LHI5-F1
#
_cell.length_a   1.000
_cell.length_b   1.000
_cell.length_c   1.000
_cell.angle_alpha   90.00
_cell.angle_beta   90.00
_cell.angle_gamma   90.00
#
_symmetry.space_group_name_H-M   'P 1'
#
loop_
_entity.id
_entity.type
_entity.pdbx_description
1 polymer ?
#
loop_
_entity_poly.entity_id
_entity_poly.type
_entity_poly.pdbx_seq_one_letter_code
_entity_poly.pdbx_strand_id
1 'polypeptide(L)'
;MAEKQTPEQKEQETLEAAMGLIANGGNAKSLAFEAIRLAKKGDIAGARAKLAESDKSLNEAHNSQTGMLTKEAQGDHTKVTLLVVHSQDHLMNAITFRDLAGEMVDLYEKLFNANVLKKEADE
;
A
#
# COMPACT_ATOMS: atom_id res chain seq x y z
N MET A 1 7.99 16.80 33.45
CA MET A 1 9.04 16.45 32.46
C MET A 1 8.66 15.08 31.93
N ALA A 2 8.43 14.91 30.63
CA ALA A 2 8.19 13.57 30.07
C ALA A 2 9.51 12.79 30.18
N GLU A 3 9.46 11.58 30.75
CA GLU A 3 10.61 10.69 30.77
C GLU A 3 11.02 10.37 29.32
N LYS A 4 12.29 10.57 28.99
CA LYS A 4 12.81 10.20 27.67
C LYS A 4 12.79 8.68 27.55
N GLN A 5 12.21 8.14 26.48
CA GLN A 5 12.22 6.70 26.17
C GLN A 5 13.65 6.14 26.20
N THR A 6 13.82 4.90 26.66
CA THR A 6 15.10 4.19 26.61
C THR A 6 15.46 3.82 25.17
N PRO A 7 16.74 3.55 24.86
CA PRO A 7 17.15 3.08 23.54
C PRO A 7 16.41 1.81 23.07
N GLU A 8 16.18 0.87 23.99
CA GLU A 8 15.47 -0.39 23.71
C GLU A 8 13.99 -0.15 23.37
N GLN A 9 13.34 0.78 24.07
CA GLN A 9 11.96 1.17 23.77
C GLN A 9 11.82 1.79 22.37
N LYS A 10 12.77 2.65 21.96
CA LYS A 10 12.79 3.23 20.62
C LYS A 10 13.02 2.19 19.53
N GLU A 11 13.91 1.22 19.77
CA GLU A 11 14.19 0.15 18.82
C GLU A 11 12.97 -0.76 18.65
N GLN A 12 12.26 -1.07 19.73
CA GLN A 12 11.02 -1.83 19.68
C GLN A 12 9.89 -1.07 18.95
N GLU A 13 9.70 0.21 19.24
CA GLU A 13 8.70 1.04 18.53
C GLU A 13 9.00 1.12 17.02
N THR A 14 10.29 1.28 16.66
CA THR A 14 10.73 1.27 15.27
C THR A 14 10.46 -0.07 14.58
N LEU A 15 10.69 -1.17 15.29
CA LEU A 15 10.42 -2.52 14.79
C LEU A 15 8.93 -2.73 14.53
N GLU A 16 8.08 -2.34 15.48
CA GLU A 16 6.62 -2.42 15.35
C GLU A 16 6.11 -1.61 14.15
N ALA A 17 6.61 -0.38 13.98
CA ALA A 17 6.30 0.46 12.82
C ALA A 17 6.76 -0.20 11.51
N ALA A 18 7.97 -0.73 11.46
CA ALA A 18 8.50 -1.41 10.28
C ALA A 18 7.69 -2.66 9.91
N MET A 19 7.30 -3.48 10.88
CA MET A 19 6.45 -4.65 10.62
C MET A 19 5.05 -4.24 10.14
N GLY A 20 4.47 -3.19 10.72
CA GLY A 20 3.20 -2.63 10.28
C GLY A 20 3.26 -2.15 8.82
N LEU A 21 4.31 -1.43 8.45
CA LEU A 21 4.56 -1.01 7.06
C LEU A 21 4.65 -2.19 6.09
N ILE A 22 5.40 -3.24 6.44
CA ILE A 22 5.56 -4.43 5.60
C ILE A 22 4.21 -5.14 5.42
N ALA A 23 3.49 -5.38 6.51
CA ALA A 23 2.22 -6.09 6.48
C ALA A 23 1.17 -5.33 5.65
N ASN A 24 0.97 -4.05 5.95
CA ASN A 24 -0.04 -3.24 5.29
C ASN A 24 0.34 -2.88 3.84
N GLY A 25 1.62 -2.59 3.56
CA GLY A 25 2.11 -2.41 2.19
C GLY A 25 1.99 -3.70 1.36
N GLY A 26 2.31 -4.86 1.94
CA GLY A 26 2.14 -6.16 1.30
C GLY A 26 0.67 -6.48 0.97
N ASN A 27 -0.24 -6.20 1.91
CA ASN A 27 -1.67 -6.41 1.71
C ASN A 27 -2.22 -5.47 0.63
N ALA A 28 -1.91 -4.17 0.70
CA ALA A 28 -2.30 -3.19 -0.30
C ALA A 28 -1.88 -3.60 -1.72
N LYS A 29 -0.62 -4.04 -1.89
CA LYS A 29 -0.10 -4.52 -3.17
C LYS A 29 -0.89 -5.73 -3.68
N SER A 30 -1.20 -6.68 -2.79
CA SER A 30 -1.94 -7.90 -3.15
C SER A 30 -3.36 -7.56 -3.62
N LEU A 31 -4.06 -6.69 -2.90
CA LEU A 31 -5.39 -6.20 -3.27
C LEU A 31 -5.39 -5.45 -4.60
N ALA A 32 -4.37 -4.64 -4.87
CA ALA A 32 -4.21 -3.97 -6.17
C ALA A 32 -3.99 -4.98 -7.32
N PHE A 33 -3.25 -6.07 -7.09
CA PHE A 33 -3.14 -7.16 -8.06
C PHE A 33 -4.47 -7.87 -8.32
N GLU A 34 -5.25 -8.11 -7.26
CA GLU A 34 -6.59 -8.69 -7.38
C GLU A 34 -7.52 -7.77 -8.18
N ALA A 35 -7.46 -6.46 -7.97
CA ALA A 35 -8.22 -5.49 -8.75
C ALA A 35 -7.95 -5.60 -10.25
N ILE A 36 -6.67 -5.65 -10.65
CA ILE A 36 -6.28 -5.83 -12.06
C ILE A 36 -6.83 -7.16 -12.60
N ARG A 37 -6.77 -8.24 -11.82
CA ARG A 37 -7.30 -9.55 -12.23
C ARG A 37 -8.81 -9.54 -12.44
N LEU A 38 -9.57 -8.86 -11.58
CA LEU A 38 -11.02 -8.72 -11.74
C LEU A 38 -11.35 -7.85 -12.96
N ALA A 39 -10.64 -6.74 -13.14
CA ALA A 39 -10.85 -5.86 -14.28
C ALA A 39 -10.57 -6.56 -15.62
N LYS A 40 -9.53 -7.40 -15.69
CA LYS A 40 -9.25 -8.25 -16.87
C LYS A 40 -10.42 -9.12 -17.30
N LYS A 41 -11.25 -9.57 -16.35
CA LYS A 41 -12.43 -10.42 -16.58
C LYS A 41 -13.70 -9.62 -16.91
N GLY A 42 -13.63 -8.29 -16.83
CA GLY A 42 -14.77 -7.41 -17.01
C GLY A 42 -15.58 -7.16 -15.73
N ASP A 43 -15.12 -7.65 -14.58
CA ASP A 43 -15.67 -7.30 -13.27
C ASP A 43 -15.06 -5.99 -12.77
N ILE A 44 -15.48 -4.89 -13.39
CA ILE A 44 -15.00 -3.55 -13.05
C ILE A 44 -15.47 -3.15 -11.64
N ALA A 45 -16.69 -3.52 -11.24
CA ALA A 45 -17.21 -3.20 -9.92
C ALA A 45 -16.39 -3.87 -8.81
N GLY A 46 -16.10 -5.17 -8.93
CA GLY A 46 -15.22 -5.89 -8.02
C GLY A 46 -13.79 -5.35 -8.02
N ALA A 47 -13.27 -4.95 -9.19
CA ALA A 47 -11.96 -4.33 -9.28
C ALA A 47 -11.89 -3.02 -8.49
N ARG A 48 -12.88 -2.12 -8.62
CA ARG A 48 -12.96 -0.86 -7.87
C ARG A 48 -13.09 -1.11 -6.36
N ALA A 49 -13.86 -2.11 -5.94
CA ALA A 49 -13.96 -2.50 -4.54
C ALA A 49 -12.60 -2.94 -3.98
N LYS A 50 -11.83 -3.72 -4.74
CA LYS A 50 -10.48 -4.14 -4.34
C LYS A 50 -9.47 -3.00 -4.28
N LEU A 51 -9.56 -2.01 -5.18
CA LEU A 51 -8.77 -0.79 -5.05
C LEU A 51 -9.12 0.00 -3.78
N ALA A 52 -10.40 0.09 -3.42
CA ALA A 52 -10.81 0.76 -2.17
C ALA A 52 -10.34 0.00 -0.91
N GLU A 53 -10.30 -1.34 -0.94
CA GLU A 53 -9.67 -2.13 0.13
C GLU A 53 -8.15 -1.86 0.18
N SER A 54 -7.48 -1.80 -0.96
CA SER A 54 -6.05 -1.47 -1.06
C SER A 54 -5.74 -0.10 -0.43
N ASP A 55 -6.58 0.90 -0.71
CA ASP A 55 -6.47 2.26 -0.17
C ASP A 55 -6.54 2.28 1.36
N LYS A 56 -7.38 1.45 1.97
CA LYS A 56 -7.47 1.35 3.43
C LYS A 56 -6.15 0.85 4.03
N SER A 57 -5.58 -0.22 3.49
CA SER A 57 -4.28 -0.74 3.94
C SER A 57 -3.14 0.25 3.69
N LEU A 58 -3.14 0.96 2.54
CA LEU A 58 -2.16 2.00 2.28
C LEU A 58 -2.26 3.14 3.30
N ASN A 59 -3.45 3.60 3.64
CA ASN A 59 -3.64 4.68 4.61
C ASN A 59 -3.09 4.30 5.98
N GLU A 60 -3.29 3.07 6.44
CA GLU A 60 -2.72 2.59 7.69
C GLU A 60 -1.19 2.60 7.68
N ALA A 61 -0.56 2.07 6.61
CA ALA A 61 0.89 2.10 6.47
C ALA A 61 1.43 3.54 6.33
N HIS A 62 0.78 4.36 5.50
CA HIS A 62 1.20 5.73 5.25
C HIS A 62 1.15 6.59 6.51
N ASN A 63 0.18 6.38 7.39
CA ASN A 63 0.12 7.06 8.69
C ASN A 63 1.34 6.70 9.57
N SER A 64 1.76 5.43 9.58
CA SER A 64 2.97 5.00 10.28
C SER A 64 4.24 5.63 9.69
N GLN A 65 4.37 5.65 8.35
CA GLN A 65 5.47 6.31 7.66
C GLN A 65 5.53 7.81 7.97
N THR A 66 4.39 8.49 7.93
CA THR A 66 4.27 9.91 8.25
C THR A 66 4.71 10.19 9.69
N GLY A 67 4.34 9.32 10.64
CA GLY A 67 4.79 9.40 12.02
C GLY A 67 6.31 9.31 12.16
N MET A 68 6.94 8.37 11.46
CA MET A 68 8.41 8.24 11.45
C MET A 68 9.11 9.47 10.87
N LEU A 69 8.64 9.97 9.72
CA LEU A 69 9.18 11.19 9.10
C LEU A 69 8.99 12.43 9.98
N THR A 70 7.87 12.53 10.69
CA THR A 70 7.59 13.63 11.60
C THR A 70 8.57 13.64 12.78
N LYS A 71 8.85 12.47 13.36
CA LYS A 71 9.83 12.31 14.44
C LYS A 71 11.25 12.68 13.97
N GLU A 72 11.63 12.20 12.80
CA GLU A 72 12.91 12.52 12.17
C GLU A 72 13.07 14.05 11.99
N ALA A 73 12.05 14.73 11.48
CA ALA A 73 12.05 16.18 11.30
C ALA A 73 12.12 16.98 12.62
N GLN A 74 11.66 16.39 13.73
CA GLN A 74 11.77 16.96 15.08
C GLN A 74 13.14 16.72 15.73
N GLY A 75 14.07 16.06 15.03
CA GLY A 75 15.40 15.73 15.52
C GLY A 75 15.47 14.42 16.31
N ASP A 76 14.40 13.62 16.30
CA ASP A 76 14.41 12.25 16.83
C ASP A 76 14.78 11.27 15.72
N HIS A 77 16.09 11.12 15.51
CA HIS A 77 16.63 10.32 14.43
C HIS A 77 16.40 8.83 14.66
N THR A 78 15.76 8.18 13.69
CA THR A 78 15.55 6.73 13.72
C THR A 78 16.80 6.00 13.25
N LYS A 79 17.17 4.91 13.93
CA LYS A 79 18.27 4.05 13.49
C LYS A 79 17.89 3.36 12.18
N VAL A 80 18.60 3.70 11.11
CA VAL A 80 18.41 3.05 9.80
C VAL A 80 18.98 1.64 9.85
N THR A 81 18.10 0.66 9.69
CA THR A 81 18.45 -0.77 9.56
C THR A 81 17.92 -1.30 8.23
N LEU A 82 18.42 -2.46 7.79
CA LEU A 82 17.93 -3.11 6.56
C LEU A 82 16.42 -3.34 6.61
N LEU A 83 15.87 -3.69 7.78
CA LEU A 83 14.45 -3.92 7.97
C LEU A 83 13.62 -2.64 7.83
N VAL A 84 14.12 -1.51 8.34
CA VAL A 84 13.47 -0.20 8.19
C VAL A 84 13.49 0.25 6.73
N VAL A 85 14.61 0.08 6.03
CA VAL A 85 14.67 0.40 4.59
C VAL A 85 13.70 -0.48 3.80
N HIS A 86 13.71 -1.79 4.08
CA HIS A 86 12.82 -2.74 3.42
C HIS A 86 11.33 -2.45 3.66
N SER A 87 10.97 -2.00 4.86
CA SER A 87 9.59 -1.65 5.17
C SER A 87 9.10 -0.40 4.41
N GLN A 88 9.98 0.59 4.24
CA GLN A 88 9.73 1.76 3.41
C GLN A 88 9.59 1.37 1.92
N ASP A 89 10.46 0.49 1.42
CA ASP A 89 10.38 -0.04 0.05
C ASP A 89 9.04 -0.74 -0.21
N HIS A 90 8.58 -1.55 0.76
CA HIS A 90 7.27 -2.21 0.68
C HIS A 90 6.12 -1.22 0.50
N LEU A 91 6.09 -0.15 1.31
CA LEU A 91 5.05 0.87 1.23
C LEU A 91 5.12 1.65 -0.09
N MET A 92 6.29 2.17 -0.46
CA MET A 92 6.42 3.00 -1.67
C MET A 92 6.14 2.21 -2.94
N ASN A 93 6.55 0.93 -2.98
CA ASN A 93 6.18 0.05 -4.07
C ASN A 93 4.66 -0.22 -4.08
N ALA A 94 4.02 -0.38 -2.91
CA ALA A 94 2.57 -0.61 -2.85
C ALA A 94 1.77 0.60 -3.35
N ILE A 95 2.17 1.82 -2.97
CA ILE A 95 1.56 3.08 -3.46
C ILE A 95 1.66 3.14 -4.99
N THR A 96 2.88 3.00 -5.52
CA THR A 96 3.11 3.04 -6.97
C THR A 96 2.30 1.98 -7.71
N PHE A 97 2.23 0.77 -7.16
CA PHE A 97 1.51 -0.33 -7.76
C PHE A 97 -0.01 -0.12 -7.73
N ARG A 98 -0.54 0.44 -6.63
CA ARG A 98 -1.95 0.80 -6.53
C ARG A 98 -2.34 1.85 -7.56
N ASP A 99 -1.52 2.88 -7.75
CA ASP A 99 -1.80 3.93 -8.72
C ASP A 99 -1.83 3.37 -10.14
N LEU A 100 -0.84 2.55 -10.49
CA LEU A 100 -0.83 1.84 -11.77
C LEU A 100 -2.03 0.88 -11.91
N ALA A 101 -2.42 0.19 -10.84
CA ALA A 101 -3.59 -0.68 -10.87
C ALA A 101 -4.87 0.11 -11.18
N GLY A 102 -5.01 1.32 -10.63
CA GLY A 102 -6.10 2.25 -10.99
C GLY A 102 -6.16 2.53 -12.49
N GLU A 103 -5.04 2.94 -13.08
CA GLU A 103 -4.93 3.21 -14.53
C GLU A 103 -5.24 1.95 -15.37
N MET A 104 -4.82 0.78 -14.91
CA MET A 104 -5.14 -0.49 -15.59
C MET A 104 -6.64 -0.82 -15.53
N VAL A 105 -7.30 -0.59 -14.38
CA VAL A 105 -8.76 -0.77 -14.26
C VAL A 105 -9.50 0.18 -15.20
N ASP A 106 -9.11 1.45 -15.25
CA ASP A 106 -9.66 2.46 -16.16
C ASP A 106 -9.49 2.04 -17.64
N LEU A 107 -8.32 1.53 -17.98
CA LEU A 107 -8.03 1.03 -19.32
C LEU A 107 -8.93 -0.14 -19.71
N TYR A 108 -9.07 -1.15 -18.83
CA TYR A 108 -9.95 -2.29 -19.08
C TYR A 108 -11.41 -1.84 -19.23
N GLU A 109 -11.89 -0.96 -18.37
CA GLU A 109 -13.24 -0.40 -18.46
C GLU A 109 -13.50 0.28 -19.81
N LYS A 110 -12.55 1.10 -20.30
CA LYS A 110 -12.65 1.72 -21.63
C LYS A 110 -12.67 0.69 -22.77
N LEU A 111 -11.87 -0.37 -22.68
CA LEU A 111 -11.82 -1.42 -23.70
C LEU A 111 -13.13 -2.24 -23.77
N PHE A 112 -13.74 -2.54 -22.63
CA PHE A 112 -15.07 -3.17 -22.59
C PHE A 112 -16.16 -2.23 -23.13
N ASN A 113 -16.15 -0.96 -22.74
CA ASN A 113 -17.13 0.03 -23.21
C ASN A 113 -17.01 0.30 -24.72
N ALA A 114 -15.81 0.17 -25.28
CA ALA A 114 -15.56 0.26 -26.73
C ALA A 114 -15.85 -1.05 -27.49
N ASN A 115 -16.35 -2.09 -26.81
CA ASN A 115 -16.59 -3.44 -27.35
C ASN A 115 -15.35 -4.08 -27.99
N VAL A 116 -14.14 -3.69 -27.57
CA VAL A 116 -12.88 -4.28 -28.03
C VAL A 116 -12.64 -5.63 -27.33
N LEU A 117 -13.03 -5.72 -26.06
CA LEU A 117 -13.00 -6.94 -25.25
C LEU A 117 -14.42 -7.43 -24.97
N LYS A 118 -14.60 -8.75 -24.91
CA LYS A 118 -15.82 -9.40 -24.40
C LYS A 118 -15.58 -9.91 -23.00
N LYS A 119 -16.60 -9.89 -22.13
CA LYS A 119 -16.44 -10.40 -20.77
C LYS A 119 -16.25 -11.91 -20.83
N GLU A 120 -15.50 -12.49 -19.89
CA GLU A 120 -15.34 -13.95 -19.79
C GLU A 120 -16.69 -14.67 -19.61
N ALA A 121 -17.73 -13.99 -19.14
CA ALA A 121 -19.08 -14.53 -18.99
C ALA A 121 -19.90 -14.56 -20.31
N ASP A 122 -19.38 -13.96 -21.38
CA ASP A 122 -20.02 -13.88 -22.71
C ASP A 122 -19.46 -14.95 -23.70
N GLU A 123 -18.52 -15.80 -23.25
CA GLU A 123 -18.03 -17.01 -23.96
C GLU A 123 -18.76 -18.27 -23.48
#